data_AF-A0A9E3K923-F1
#
_entry.id   AF-A0A9E3K923-F1
#
_cell.length_a   1.000
_cell.length_b   1.000
_cell.length_c   1.000
_cell.angle_alpha   90.00
_cell.angle_beta   90.00
_cell.angle_gamma   90.00
#
_symmetry.space_group_name_H-M   'P 1'
#
loop_
_entity.id
_entity.type
_entity.pdbx_description
1 polymer ?
#
loop_
_entity_poly.entity_id
_entity_poly.type
_entity_poly.pdbx_seq_one_letter_code
_entity_poly.pdbx_strand_id
1 'polypeptide(L)'
;MARALLTISSKTYSSWSLRGWLLCRLAGLEVDEQVIPLDDPAARAELLLLSPSVLVPRLTHEGASVWDTLAIAEYLNELYPDAGLYPADRIARAHCRSVSGEIHSGFFNLRSALPMNLRAEHKTFRIFAGALPDIERIETIWAECLSRYGGPYLFGAAPTVADAMFAPVTRRFLTY
;
A
#
# COMPACT_ATOMS: atom_id res chain seq x y z
N MET A 1 -23.42 6.66 15.78
CA MET A 1 -22.76 5.69 14.88
C MET A 1 -21.38 5.41 15.43
N ALA A 2 -20.92 4.16 15.45
CA ALA A 2 -19.54 3.88 15.85
C ALA A 2 -18.58 4.51 14.82
N ARG A 3 -17.59 5.25 15.30
CA ARG A 3 -16.58 5.91 14.45
C ARG A 3 -15.71 4.84 13.79
N ALA A 4 -15.35 5.03 12.52
CA ALA A 4 -14.48 4.09 11.81
C ALA A 4 -13.11 4.04 12.50
N LEU A 5 -12.58 2.84 12.71
CA LEU A 5 -11.32 2.60 13.42
C LEU A 5 -10.35 1.88 12.49
N LEU A 6 -9.15 2.44 12.31
CA LEU A 6 -8.06 1.81 11.59
C LEU A 6 -6.98 1.36 12.57
N THR A 7 -6.89 0.06 12.83
CA THR A 7 -5.81 -0.54 13.61
C THR A 7 -4.57 -0.72 12.74
N ILE A 8 -3.42 -0.20 13.17
CA ILE A 8 -2.14 -0.21 12.43
C ILE A 8 -0.95 -0.45 13.36
N SER A 9 0.19 -0.89 12.83
CA SER A 9 1.45 -0.95 13.59
C SER A 9 2.28 0.33 13.44
N SER A 10 2.48 0.81 12.21
CA SER A 10 3.23 2.04 11.94
C SER A 10 3.05 2.55 10.53
N LYS A 11 2.68 3.82 10.37
CA LYS A 11 2.74 4.51 9.06
C LYS A 11 4.16 4.75 8.57
N THR A 12 5.16 4.66 9.45
CA THR A 12 6.57 4.95 9.16
C THR A 12 7.34 3.69 8.72
N TYR A 13 7.05 2.57 9.37
CA TYR A 13 7.85 1.34 9.25
C TYR A 13 7.08 0.18 8.61
N SER A 14 5.74 0.18 8.64
CA SER A 14 4.92 -0.83 7.96
C SER A 14 4.35 -0.28 6.65
N SER A 15 4.78 -0.88 5.53
CA SER A 15 4.19 -0.58 4.22
C SER A 15 2.71 -0.94 4.15
N TRP A 16 2.27 -1.95 4.91
CA TRP A 16 0.87 -2.36 4.93
C TRP A 16 0.00 -1.33 5.67
N SER A 17 0.44 -0.91 6.85
CA SER A 17 -0.22 0.13 7.64
C SER A 17 -0.35 1.45 6.87
N LEU A 18 0.72 1.86 6.17
CA LEU A 18 0.68 3.06 5.34
C LEU A 18 -0.34 2.95 4.20
N ARG A 19 -0.40 1.78 3.52
CA ARG A 19 -1.40 1.52 2.46
C ARG A 19 -2.83 1.64 2.98
N GLY A 20 -3.15 0.95 4.07
CA GLY A 20 -4.50 0.99 4.66
C GLY A 20 -4.91 2.42 5.04
N TRP A 21 -3.98 3.20 5.60
CA TRP A 21 -4.21 4.60 5.92
C TRP A 21 -4.46 5.45 4.67
N LEU A 22 -3.61 5.33 3.65
CA LEU A 22 -3.78 6.06 2.39
C LEU A 22 -5.11 5.72 1.71
N LEU A 23 -5.54 4.46 1.73
CA LEU A 23 -6.82 4.03 1.17
C LEU A 23 -8.01 4.72 1.86
N CYS A 24 -8.02 4.79 3.19
CA CYS A 24 -9.06 5.53 3.92
C CYS A 24 -9.06 7.02 3.55
N ARG A 25 -7.87 7.63 3.41
CA ARG A 25 -7.72 9.03 3.00
C ARG A 25 -8.23 9.27 1.57
N LEU A 26 -7.91 8.38 0.63
CA LEU A 26 -8.40 8.47 -0.75
C LEU A 26 -9.92 8.32 -0.84
N ALA A 27 -10.51 7.45 0.00
CA ALA A 27 -11.95 7.27 0.08
C ALA A 27 -12.68 8.44 0.75
N GLY A 28 -11.96 9.39 1.37
CA GLY A 28 -12.54 10.47 2.16
C GLY A 28 -13.09 10.01 3.52
N LEU A 29 -12.74 8.80 3.98
CA LEU A 29 -13.19 8.27 5.26
C LEU A 29 -12.30 8.79 6.39
N GLU A 30 -12.89 9.50 7.34
CA GLU A 30 -12.24 9.82 8.61
C GLU A 30 -12.21 8.60 9.53
N VAL A 31 -11.00 8.24 9.97
CA VAL A 31 -10.77 7.10 10.87
C VAL A 31 -10.08 7.55 12.14
N ASP A 32 -10.47 6.96 13.26
CA ASP A 32 -9.63 6.94 14.46
C ASP A 32 -8.49 5.94 14.21
N GLU A 33 -7.26 6.33 14.51
CA GLU A 33 -6.09 5.45 14.36
C GLU A 33 -5.78 4.76 15.69
N GLN A 34 -5.76 3.42 15.69
CA GLN A 34 -5.29 2.63 16.83
C GLN A 34 -3.95 2.00 16.49
N VAL A 35 -2.88 2.51 17.12
CA VAL A 35 -1.54 1.95 16.94
C VAL A 35 -1.35 0.79 17.91
N ILE A 36 -1.07 -0.41 17.40
CA ILE A 36 -0.71 -1.55 18.24
C ILE A 36 0.72 -1.39 18.79
N PRO A 37 0.96 -1.76 20.06
CA PRO A 37 2.30 -1.68 20.66
C PRO A 37 3.34 -2.50 19.88
N LEU A 38 4.58 -2.02 19.78
CA LEU A 38 5.66 -2.69 19.04
C LEU A 38 6.15 -3.98 19.73
N ASP A 39 5.94 -4.10 21.04
CA ASP A 39 6.17 -5.30 21.83
C ASP A 39 5.07 -6.36 21.65
N ASP A 40 3.97 -6.02 20.98
CA ASP A 40 2.98 -6.99 20.54
C ASP A 40 3.62 -7.96 19.52
N PRO A 41 3.55 -9.28 19.75
CA PRO A 41 4.12 -10.27 18.83
C PRO A 41 3.64 -10.15 17.39
N ALA A 42 2.39 -9.72 17.16
CA ALA A 42 1.84 -9.52 15.82
C ALA A 42 2.43 -8.28 15.15
N ALA A 43 2.61 -7.19 15.88
CA ALA A 43 3.28 -5.98 15.38
C ALA A 43 4.73 -6.27 15.00
N ARG A 44 5.45 -7.00 15.86
CA ARG A 44 6.83 -7.40 15.61
C ARG A 44 6.94 -8.34 14.41
N ALA A 45 6.04 -9.32 14.30
CA ALA A 45 6.04 -10.24 13.17
C ALA A 45 5.76 -9.53 11.84
N GLU A 46 4.88 -8.53 11.82
CA GLU A 46 4.62 -7.72 10.62
C GLU A 46 5.85 -6.93 10.18
N LEU A 47 6.44 -6.17 11.12
CA LEU A 47 7.55 -5.27 10.84
C LEU A 47 8.81 -6.01 10.40
N LEU A 48 9.00 -7.22 10.92
CA LEU A 48 10.10 -8.10 10.55
C LEU A 48 9.75 -9.01 9.36
N LEU A 49 8.56 -8.88 8.77
CA LEU A 49 8.05 -9.74 7.68
C LEU A 49 8.08 -11.25 8.03
N LEU A 50 7.91 -11.58 9.31
CA LEU A 50 8.00 -12.95 9.86
C LEU A 50 6.68 -13.72 9.82
N SER A 51 5.55 -13.05 9.56
CA SER A 51 4.24 -13.71 9.48
C SER A 51 3.46 -13.22 8.26
N PRO A 52 2.92 -14.14 7.44
CA PRO A 52 1.97 -13.80 6.38
C PRO A 52 0.58 -13.46 6.94
N SER A 53 0.32 -13.74 8.22
CA SER A 53 -1.01 -13.74 8.84
C SER A 53 -1.15 -12.64 9.89
N VAL A 54 -0.66 -11.43 9.60
CA VAL A 54 -0.89 -10.28 10.48
C VAL A 54 -2.19 -9.60 10.05
N LEU A 55 -3.11 -9.42 11.01
CA LEU A 55 -4.40 -8.77 10.78
C LEU A 55 -4.30 -7.24 10.87
N VAL A 56 -3.17 -6.63 10.49
CA VAL A 56 -3.04 -5.18 10.37
C VAL A 56 -2.44 -4.81 8.99
N PRO A 57 -2.90 -3.72 8.35
CA PRO A 57 -3.93 -2.79 8.80
C PRO A 57 -5.31 -3.45 8.86
N ARG A 58 -6.13 -3.06 9.85
CA ARG A 58 -7.53 -3.51 9.96
C ARG A 58 -8.47 -2.34 10.11
N LEU A 59 -9.42 -2.24 9.19
CA LEU A 59 -10.51 -1.29 9.24
C LEU A 59 -11.73 -1.93 9.90
N THR A 60 -12.19 -1.34 10.99
CA THR A 60 -13.47 -1.66 11.63
C THR A 60 -14.44 -0.51 11.38
N HIS A 61 -15.50 -0.77 10.60
CA HIS A 61 -16.46 0.25 10.17
C HIS A 61 -17.80 -0.42 9.86
N GLU A 62 -18.92 0.15 10.34
CA GLU A 62 -20.29 -0.31 10.04
C GLU A 62 -20.55 -1.80 10.32
N GLY A 63 -19.89 -2.35 11.34
CA GLY A 63 -20.00 -3.75 11.74
C GLY A 63 -19.09 -4.71 10.95
N ALA A 64 -18.38 -4.22 9.93
CA ALA A 64 -17.33 -4.96 9.23
C ALA A 64 -15.98 -4.83 9.96
N SER A 65 -15.13 -5.86 9.81
CA SER A 65 -13.74 -5.87 10.24
C SER A 65 -12.90 -6.44 9.10
N VAL A 66 -12.16 -5.59 8.39
CA VAL A 66 -11.46 -5.91 7.14
C VAL A 66 -9.95 -5.70 7.32
N TRP A 67 -9.12 -6.74 7.16
CA TRP A 67 -7.69 -6.72 7.54
C TRP A 67 -6.69 -6.91 6.38
N ASP A 68 -7.17 -6.96 5.15
CA ASP A 68 -6.33 -7.04 3.95
C ASP A 68 -6.40 -5.72 3.18
N THR A 69 -5.27 -5.19 2.72
CA THR A 69 -5.25 -3.88 2.02
C THR A 69 -6.07 -3.85 0.73
N LEU A 70 -6.11 -4.93 -0.05
CA LEU A 70 -6.95 -5.00 -1.24
C LEU A 70 -8.42 -5.16 -0.86
N ALA A 71 -8.72 -5.95 0.18
CA ALA A 71 -10.09 -6.06 0.70
C ALA A 71 -10.60 -4.73 1.26
N ILE A 72 -9.75 -3.96 1.97
CA ILE A 72 -10.07 -2.60 2.43
C ILE A 72 -10.34 -1.69 1.23
N ALA A 73 -9.53 -1.77 0.18
CA ALA A 73 -9.74 -0.98 -1.04
C ALA A 73 -11.09 -1.28 -1.71
N GLU A 74 -11.46 -2.56 -1.85
CA GLU A 74 -12.77 -2.93 -2.42
C GLU A 74 -13.94 -2.55 -1.50
N TYR A 75 -13.82 -2.77 -0.19
CA TYR A 75 -14.83 -2.35 0.79
C TYR A 75 -15.10 -0.83 0.72
N LEU A 76 -14.04 -0.03 0.68
CA LEU A 76 -14.16 1.42 0.53
C LEU A 76 -14.72 1.81 -0.84
N ASN A 77 -14.40 1.08 -1.91
CA ASN A 77 -14.94 1.35 -3.24
C ASN A 77 -16.44 1.01 -3.34
N GLU A 78 -16.92 0.02 -2.60
CA GLU A 78 -18.36 -0.30 -2.50
C GLU A 78 -19.14 0.80 -1.76
N LEU A 79 -18.58 1.34 -0.67
CA LEU A 79 -19.22 2.38 0.13
C LEU A 79 -19.09 3.79 -0.45
N TYR A 80 -17.97 4.06 -1.12
CA TYR A 80 -17.61 5.39 -1.64
C TYR A 80 -17.28 5.31 -3.15
N PRO A 81 -18.24 4.91 -4.00
CA PRO A 81 -17.98 4.73 -5.44
C PRO A 81 -17.56 6.04 -6.14
N ASP A 82 -18.02 7.18 -5.62
CA ASP A 82 -17.70 8.50 -6.15
C ASP A 82 -16.30 9.01 -5.76
N ALA A 83 -15.60 8.31 -4.84
CA ALA A 83 -14.24 8.66 -4.46
C ALA A 83 -13.19 8.37 -5.55
N GLY A 84 -13.57 7.65 -6.62
CA GLY A 84 -12.68 7.41 -7.76
C GLY A 84 -11.47 6.53 -7.43
N LEU A 85 -11.59 5.63 -6.45
CA LEU A 85 -10.51 4.73 -6.02
C LEU A 85 -9.95 3.87 -7.18
N TYR A 86 -10.79 3.57 -8.17
CA TYR A 86 -10.41 2.91 -9.40
C TYR A 86 -10.84 3.71 -10.63
N PRO A 87 -10.16 3.53 -11.78
CA PRO A 87 -10.60 4.09 -13.05
C PRO A 87 -12.04 3.71 -13.41
N ALA A 88 -12.76 4.62 -14.07
CA ALA A 88 -14.12 4.36 -14.55
C ALA A 88 -14.16 3.35 -15.70
N ASP A 89 -13.17 3.41 -16.61
CA ASP A 89 -13.04 2.44 -17.70
C ASP A 89 -12.76 1.04 -17.16
N ARG A 90 -13.47 0.04 -17.71
CA ARG A 90 -13.40 -1.35 -17.25
C ARG A 90 -12.01 -1.95 -17.43
N ILE A 91 -11.32 -1.64 -18.53
CA ILE A 91 -10.02 -2.22 -18.84
C ILE A 91 -8.93 -1.56 -17.99
N ALA A 92 -8.96 -0.23 -17.84
CA ALA A 92 -8.09 0.50 -16.94
C ALA A 92 -8.27 0.06 -15.48
N ARG A 93 -9.52 -0.17 -15.03
CA ARG A 93 -9.80 -0.70 -13.70
C ARG A 93 -9.26 -2.11 -13.49
N ALA A 94 -9.41 -2.99 -14.48
CA ALA A 94 -8.82 -4.33 -14.41
C ALA A 94 -7.29 -4.26 -14.29
N HIS A 95 -6.66 -3.39 -15.09
CA HIS A 95 -5.21 -3.18 -15.04
C HIS A 95 -4.76 -2.61 -13.67
N CYS A 96 -5.49 -1.64 -13.11
CA CYS A 96 -5.24 -1.11 -11.77
C CYS A 96 -5.28 -2.20 -10.69
N ARG A 97 -6.27 -3.09 -10.75
CA ARG A 97 -6.34 -4.23 -9.82
C ARG A 97 -5.18 -5.21 -10.02
N SER A 98 -4.78 -5.48 -11.25
CA SER A 98 -3.65 -6.38 -11.54
C SER A 98 -2.34 -5.86 -10.95
N VAL A 99 -1.98 -4.61 -11.18
CA VAL A 99 -0.72 -4.05 -10.66
C VAL A 99 -0.75 -3.89 -9.14
N SER A 100 -1.89 -3.53 -8.57
CA SER A 100 -2.09 -3.52 -7.11
C SER A 100 -1.96 -4.91 -6.50
N GLY A 101 -2.49 -5.93 -7.18
CA GLY A 101 -2.36 -7.34 -6.81
C GLY A 101 -0.92 -7.82 -6.86
N GLU A 102 -0.18 -7.47 -7.90
CA GLU A 102 1.23 -7.85 -8.07
C GLU A 102 2.09 -7.28 -6.94
N ILE A 103 1.96 -5.98 -6.63
CA ILE A 103 2.71 -5.39 -5.52
C ILE A 103 2.22 -5.87 -4.16
N HIS A 104 0.96 -6.27 -4.04
CA HIS A 104 0.44 -6.88 -2.82
C HIS A 104 1.12 -8.24 -2.56
N SER A 105 1.06 -9.18 -3.50
CA SER A 105 1.47 -10.58 -3.29
C SER A 105 2.94 -10.90 -3.65
N GLY A 106 3.69 -9.96 -4.26
CA GLY A 106 5.04 -10.19 -4.74
C GLY A 106 6.13 -9.28 -4.16
N PHE A 107 7.25 -9.21 -4.90
CA PHE A 107 8.42 -8.36 -4.64
C PHE A 107 9.14 -8.64 -3.30
N PHE A 108 9.28 -9.92 -2.94
CA PHE A 108 9.86 -10.33 -1.66
C PHE A 108 11.32 -9.90 -1.49
N ASN A 109 12.12 -9.95 -2.56
CA ASN A 109 13.54 -9.60 -2.49
C ASN A 109 13.73 -8.11 -2.31
N LEU A 110 12.97 -7.29 -3.04
CA LEU A 110 12.90 -5.85 -2.78
C LEU A 110 12.48 -5.59 -1.35
N ARG A 111 11.43 -6.28 -0.89
CA ARG A 111 10.83 -6.01 0.41
C ARG A 111 11.80 -6.27 1.57
N SER A 112 12.60 -7.32 1.42
CA SER A 112 13.65 -7.72 2.35
C SER A 112 14.89 -6.81 2.26
N ALA A 113 15.34 -6.47 1.05
CA ALA A 113 16.55 -5.69 0.85
C ALA A 113 16.38 -4.21 1.22
N LEU A 114 15.21 -3.62 0.93
CA LEU A 114 14.95 -2.18 1.07
C LEU A 114 13.75 -1.93 2.01
N PRO A 115 13.81 -2.24 3.32
CA PRO A 115 12.65 -2.13 4.21
C PRO A 115 12.10 -0.70 4.30
N MET A 116 10.80 -0.54 4.56
CA MET A 116 10.21 0.81 4.62
C MET A 116 10.68 1.57 5.86
N ASN A 117 11.21 2.77 5.66
CA ASN A 117 11.50 3.70 6.75
C ASN A 117 11.35 5.14 6.25
N LEU A 118 10.21 5.78 6.52
CA LEU A 118 9.95 7.15 6.06
C LEU A 118 10.91 8.20 6.67
N ARG A 119 11.69 7.86 7.69
CA ARG A 119 12.62 8.76 8.39
C ARG A 119 14.08 8.62 7.96
N ALA A 120 14.40 7.61 7.15
CA ALA A 120 15.77 7.33 6.74
C ALA A 120 16.06 7.84 5.33
N GLU A 121 17.32 8.25 5.13
CA GLU A 121 17.93 8.54 3.84
C GLU A 121 19.39 8.11 3.90
N HIS A 122 19.83 7.32 2.93
CA HIS A 122 21.18 6.79 2.84
C HIS A 122 21.90 7.50 1.70
N LYS A 123 23.03 8.16 1.99
CA LYS A 123 23.86 8.81 0.96
C LYS A 123 24.50 7.80 0.00
N THR A 124 24.74 6.60 0.50
CA THR A 124 25.31 5.47 -0.23
C THR A 124 24.69 4.19 0.29
N PHE A 125 24.11 3.38 -0.60
CA PHE A 125 23.60 2.06 -0.27
C PHE A 125 23.95 1.08 -1.38
N ARG A 126 24.42 -0.11 -1.01
CA ARG A 126 24.67 -1.17 -1.98
C ARG A 126 23.43 -2.04 -2.09
N ILE A 127 22.75 -1.97 -3.22
CA ILE A 127 21.59 -2.80 -3.50
C ILE A 127 22.03 -4.27 -3.63
N PHE A 128 21.31 -5.15 -2.94
CA PHE A 128 21.49 -6.59 -3.07
C PHE A 128 21.06 -7.04 -4.48
N ALA A 129 21.92 -7.77 -5.19
CA ALA A 129 21.69 -8.14 -6.59
C ALA A 129 20.37 -8.90 -6.82
N GLY A 130 19.92 -9.71 -5.84
CA GLY A 130 18.64 -10.42 -5.95
C GLY A 130 17.40 -9.52 -5.89
N ALA A 131 17.52 -8.26 -5.48
CA ALA A 131 16.44 -7.28 -5.51
C ALA A 131 16.33 -6.54 -6.86
N LEU A 132 17.34 -6.64 -7.73
CA LEU A 132 17.34 -5.94 -9.03
C LEU A 132 16.17 -6.35 -9.94
N PRO A 133 15.82 -7.64 -10.10
CA PRO A 133 14.67 -8.02 -10.94
C PRO A 133 13.34 -7.46 -10.42
N ASP A 134 13.17 -7.39 -9.10
CA ASP A 134 11.98 -6.80 -8.47
C ASP A 134 11.90 -5.28 -8.76
N ILE A 135 13.04 -4.59 -8.70
CA ILE A 135 13.15 -3.15 -9.00
C ILE A 135 12.81 -2.90 -10.47
N GLU A 136 13.46 -3.63 -11.39
CA GLU A 136 13.23 -3.52 -12.84
C GLU A 136 11.76 -3.76 -13.21
N ARG A 137 11.11 -4.74 -12.56
CA ARG A 137 9.68 -4.99 -12.80
C ARG A 137 8.81 -3.82 -12.31
N ILE A 138 9.12 -3.20 -11.18
CA ILE A 138 8.37 -2.03 -10.68
C ILE A 138 8.53 -0.83 -11.61
N GLU A 139 9.76 -0.55 -12.05
CA GLU A 139 10.03 0.52 -13.01
C GLU A 139 9.27 0.28 -14.32
N THR A 140 9.20 -0.97 -14.78
CA THR A 140 8.41 -1.37 -15.95
C THR A 140 6.91 -1.08 -15.73
N ILE A 141 6.34 -1.50 -14.59
CA ILE A 141 4.92 -1.22 -14.26
C ILE A 141 4.65 0.27 -14.29
N TRP A 142 5.50 1.08 -13.65
CA TRP A 142 5.32 2.52 -13.59
C TRP A 142 5.44 3.17 -14.97
N ALA A 143 6.44 2.78 -15.76
CA ALA A 143 6.60 3.28 -17.12
C ALA A 143 5.40 2.95 -18.02
N GLU A 144 4.91 1.71 -17.97
CA GLU A 144 3.72 1.27 -18.70
C GLU A 144 2.47 2.07 -18.29
N CYS A 145 2.25 2.24 -16.99
CA CYS A 145 1.13 2.98 -16.44
C CYS A 145 1.18 4.47 -16.85
N LEU A 146 2.31 5.14 -16.61
CA LEU A 146 2.48 6.56 -16.93
C LEU A 146 2.42 6.82 -18.44
N SER A 147 3.01 5.95 -19.26
CA SER A 147 2.92 6.06 -20.72
C SER A 147 1.50 5.86 -21.23
N ARG A 148 0.72 4.99 -20.61
CA ARG A 148 -0.62 4.63 -21.08
C ARG A 148 -1.71 5.59 -20.59
N TYR A 149 -1.58 6.09 -19.37
CA TYR A 149 -2.62 6.88 -18.70
C TYR A 149 -2.24 8.36 -18.50
N GLY A 150 -1.02 8.76 -18.85
CA GLY A 150 -0.61 10.17 -18.95
C GLY A 150 -0.15 10.82 -17.64
N GLY A 151 -0.28 10.15 -16.50
CA GLY A 151 0.17 10.69 -15.22
C GLY A 151 -0.69 11.86 -14.69
N PRO A 152 -0.27 12.51 -13.58
CA PRO A 152 0.96 12.25 -12.82
C PRO A 152 0.88 11.00 -11.92
N TYR A 153 -0.31 10.44 -11.73
CA TYR A 153 -0.53 9.19 -11.00
C TYR A 153 -0.58 8.00 -11.97
N LEU A 154 -0.45 6.79 -11.44
CA LEU A 154 -0.32 5.57 -12.27
C LEU A 154 -1.49 5.41 -13.24
N PHE A 155 -2.70 5.84 -12.88
CA PHE A 155 -3.88 5.74 -13.73
C PHE A 155 -4.47 7.11 -14.13
N GLY A 156 -3.64 8.15 -14.18
CA GLY A 156 -3.99 9.46 -14.76
C GLY A 156 -3.94 10.61 -13.76
N ALA A 157 -4.90 11.53 -13.87
CA ALA A 157 -4.85 12.84 -13.19
C ALA A 157 -5.05 12.76 -11.66
N ALA A 158 -5.69 11.70 -11.16
CA ALA A 158 -6.02 11.51 -9.75
C ALA A 158 -5.42 10.21 -9.20
N PRO A 159 -5.04 10.18 -7.91
CA PRO A 159 -4.52 8.97 -7.28
C PRO A 159 -5.60 7.89 -7.17
N THR A 160 -5.17 6.65 -7.36
CA THR A 160 -5.99 5.44 -7.29
C THR A 160 -5.45 4.49 -6.22
N VAL A 161 -6.10 3.33 -6.07
CA VAL A 161 -5.60 2.24 -5.23
C VAL A 161 -4.17 1.86 -5.61
N ALA A 162 -3.80 1.85 -6.90
CA ALA A 162 -2.44 1.54 -7.31
C ALA A 162 -1.42 2.50 -6.68
N ASP A 163 -1.71 3.80 -6.65
CA ASP A 163 -0.83 4.81 -6.06
C ASP A 163 -0.67 4.60 -4.54
N ALA A 164 -1.75 4.28 -3.83
CA ALA A 164 -1.68 3.92 -2.41
C ALA A 164 -0.82 2.67 -2.18
N MET A 165 -0.93 1.67 -3.06
CA MET A 165 -0.18 0.41 -2.98
C MET A 165 1.33 0.57 -3.26
N PHE A 166 1.68 1.46 -4.19
CA PHE A 166 3.06 1.75 -4.57
C PHE A 166 3.73 2.91 -3.79
N ALA A 167 2.98 3.73 -3.06
CA ALA A 167 3.55 4.81 -2.23
C ALA A 167 4.66 4.36 -1.25
N PRO A 168 4.58 3.18 -0.59
CA PRO A 168 5.71 2.67 0.19
C PRO A 168 6.98 2.44 -0.65
N VAL A 169 6.82 2.03 -1.91
CA VAL A 169 7.92 1.70 -2.82
C VAL A 169 8.65 2.95 -3.29
N THR A 170 7.91 4.04 -3.57
CA THR A 170 8.54 5.32 -3.92
C THR A 170 9.42 5.81 -2.76
N ARG A 171 8.98 5.66 -1.50
CA ARG A 171 9.88 5.98 -0.38
C ARG A 171 11.08 5.06 -0.33
N ARG A 172 10.95 3.75 -0.53
CA ARG A 172 12.09 2.82 -0.56
C ARG A 172 13.15 3.32 -1.55
N PHE A 173 12.75 3.69 -2.77
CA PHE A 173 13.69 4.19 -3.79
C PHE A 173 14.29 5.57 -3.47
N LEU A 174 13.61 6.40 -2.67
CA LEU A 174 14.16 7.67 -2.19
C LEU A 174 15.06 7.51 -0.95
N THR A 175 14.91 6.42 -0.20
CA THR A 175 15.66 6.16 1.04
C THR A 175 17.01 5.50 0.77
N TYR A 176 17.08 4.57 -0.19
CA TYR A 176 18.23 3.71 -0.48
C TYR A 176 18.86 4.07 -1.81
#